data_AF-A0A918B5X7-F1
#
_entry.id   AF-A0A918B5X7-F1
#
_cell.length_a   1.000
_cell.length_b   1.000
_cell.length_c   1.000
_cell.angle_alpha   90.00
_cell.angle_beta   90.00
_cell.angle_gamma   90.00
#
_symmetry.space_group_name_H-M   'P 1'
#
loop_
_entity.id
_entity.type
_entity.pdbx_description
1 polymer ?
#
loop_
_entity_poly.entity_id
_entity_poly.type
_entity_poly.pdbx_seq_one_letter_code
_entity_poly.pdbx_strand_id
1 'polypeptide(L)' 'MEGSLTLLWLKDGDGVAYKEGNTGGELLDDSGDVISHRLSYDRLRDMALPPSDSLTFIRGILEEFRS' A
#
# COMPACT_ATOMS: atom_id res chain seq x y z
N MET A 1 -1.24 -10.29 -17.43
CA MET A 1 0.04 -9.77 -16.93
C MET A 1 0.11 -10.20 -15.48
N GLU A 2 0.88 -11.24 -15.20
CA GLU A 2 1.15 -11.68 -13.83
C GLU A 2 2.44 -10.99 -13.41
N GLY A 3 2.40 -10.25 -12.33
CA GLY A 3 3.52 -9.44 -11.86
C GLY A 3 3.15 -8.87 -10.51
N SER A 4 4.15 -8.59 -9.69
CA SER A 4 3.93 -8.10 -8.34
C SER A 4 4.77 -6.87 -8.07
N LEU A 5 4.24 -6.02 -7.18
CA LEU A 5 4.96 -4.89 -6.62
C LEU A 5 5.13 -5.16 -5.12
N THR A 6 6.38 -5.17 -4.67
CA THR A 6 6.72 -5.21 -3.24
C THR A 6 7.32 -3.87 -2.84
N LEU A 7 6.75 -3.21 -1.85
CA LEU A 7 7.28 -1.98 -1.26
C LEU A 7 7.94 -2.33 0.08
N LEU A 8 9.20 -1.93 0.26
CA LEU A 8 9.98 -2.17 1.46
C LEU A 8 10.33 -0.85 2.13
N TRP A 9 10.04 -0.75 3.44
CA TRP A 9 10.38 0.41 4.26
C TRP A 9 11.67 0.15 5.02
N LEU A 10 12.61 1.07 4.90
CA LEU A 10 13.88 1.04 5.61
C LEU A 10 13.75 1.80 6.93
N LYS A 11 14.67 1.50 7.86
CA LYS A 11 14.62 2.03 9.23
C LYS A 11 14.86 3.55 9.30
N ASP A 12 15.58 4.08 8.33
CA ASP A 12 15.89 5.50 8.15
C ASP A 12 14.72 6.31 7.53
N GLY A 13 13.64 5.63 7.13
CA GLY A 13 12.46 6.25 6.52
C GLY A 13 12.48 6.25 5.00
N ASP A 14 13.57 5.80 4.38
CA ASP A 14 13.63 5.56 2.95
C ASP A 14 12.85 4.29 2.57
N GLY A 15 12.67 4.08 1.27
CA GLY A 15 12.03 2.88 0.76
C GLY A 15 12.65 2.42 -0.55
N VAL A 16 12.41 1.16 -0.88
CA VAL A 16 12.71 0.59 -2.19
C VAL A 16 11.48 -0.11 -2.74
N ALA A 17 11.34 -0.14 -4.05
CA ALA A 17 10.27 -0.87 -4.74
C ALA A 17 10.88 -2.00 -5.56
N TYR A 18 10.34 -3.21 -5.40
CA TYR A 18 10.71 -4.35 -6.23
C TYR A 18 9.54 -4.70 -7.14
N LYS A 19 9.77 -4.69 -8.45
CA LYS A 19 8.82 -5.15 -9.46
C LYS A 19 9.26 -6.53 -9.94
N GLU A 20 8.40 -7.53 -9.74
CA GLU A 20 8.57 -8.85 -10.35
C GLU A 20 7.71 -8.91 -11.62
N GLY A 21 8.33 -9.24 -12.75
CA GLY A 21 7.64 -9.57 -13.99
C GLY A 21 8.02 -10.96 -14.49
N ASN A 22 7.38 -11.41 -15.57
CA ASN A 22 7.57 -12.76 -16.11
C ASN A 22 9.00 -13.13 -16.47
N THR A 23 9.85 -12.15 -16.79
CA THR A 23 11.22 -12.37 -17.27
C THR A 23 12.29 -11.93 -16.29
N GLY A 24 11.90 -11.48 -15.10
CA GLY A 24 12.83 -11.05 -14.05
C GLY A 24 12.29 -9.95 -13.16
N GLY A 25 13.13 -9.54 -12.21
CA GLY A 25 12.85 -8.50 -11.25
C GLY A 25 13.66 -7.23 -11.46
N GLU A 26 13.10 -6.10 -11.06
CA GLU A 26 13.74 -4.79 -11.02
C GLU A 26 13.62 -4.19 -9.62
N LEU A 27 14.77 -3.81 -9.04
CA LEU A 27 14.83 -3.01 -7.82
C LEU A 27 14.92 -1.53 -8.20
N LEU A 28 13.97 -0.74 -7.71
CA LEU A 28 13.92 0.70 -7.84
C LEU A 28 14.28 1.32 -6.47
N ASP A 29 15.38 2.08 -6.45
CA ASP A 29 15.90 2.78 -5.26
C ASP A 29 15.97 4.30 -5.46
N ASP A 30 15.68 4.80 -6.67
CA ASP A 30 15.46 6.22 -6.87
C ASP A 30 14.21 6.69 -6.11
N SER A 31 14.38 7.74 -5.31
CA SER A 31 13.31 8.26 -4.44
C SER A 31 12.04 8.65 -5.21
N GLY A 32 12.17 9.18 -6.43
CA GLY A 32 11.03 9.58 -7.26
C GLY A 32 10.24 8.37 -7.74
N ASP A 33 10.94 7.34 -8.21
CA ASP A 33 10.33 6.09 -8.64
C ASP A 33 9.63 5.37 -7.48
N VAL A 34 10.28 5.31 -6.31
CA VAL A 34 9.71 4.69 -5.10
C VAL A 34 8.43 5.42 -4.67
N ILE A 35 8.44 6.76 -4.64
CA ILE A 35 7.26 7.58 -4.28
C ILE A 35 6.11 7.37 -5.27
N SER A 36 6.40 7.28 -6.57
CA SER A 36 5.37 7.05 -7.60
C SER A 36 4.67 5.70 -7.43
N HIS A 37 5.44 4.64 -7.18
CA HIS A 37 4.89 3.30 -6.93
C HIS A 37 4.13 3.25 -5.60
N ARG A 38 4.64 3.90 -4.56
CA ARG A 38 3.95 4.05 -3.27
C ARG A 38 2.60 4.72 -3.44
N LEU A 39 2.53 5.85 -4.16
CA LEU A 39 1.28 6.57 -4.37
C LEU A 39 0.23 5.71 -5.08
N SER A 40 0.67 4.92 -6.06
CA SER A 40 -0.22 3.99 -6.78
C SER A 40 -0.74 2.88 -5.87
N TYR A 41 0.13 2.31 -5.04
CA TYR A 41 -0.24 1.32 -4.04
C TYR A 41 -1.20 1.89 -2.97
N ASP A 42 -0.88 3.06 -2.43
CA ASP A 42 -1.69 3.72 -1.39
C ASP A 42 -3.12 3.96 -1.87
N ARG A 43 -3.32 4.40 -3.13
CA ARG A 43 -4.65 4.56 -3.72
C ARG A 43 -5.46 3.25 -3.78
N LEU A 44 -4.80 2.13 -4.10
CA LEU A 44 -5.46 0.81 -4.12
C LEU A 44 -5.76 0.33 -2.70
N ARG A 45 -4.81 0.47 -1.78
CA ARG A 45 -4.95 0.10 -0.38
C ARG A 45 -6.07 0.87 0.30
N ASP A 46 -6.16 2.17 0.07
CA ASP A 46 -7.16 3.05 0.68
C ASP A 46 -8.59 2.73 0.19
N MET A 47 -8.71 1.97 -0.92
CA MET A 47 -9.97 1.46 -1.45
C MET A 47 -10.20 -0.04 -1.17
N ALA A 48 -9.33 -0.70 -0.40
CA ALA A 48 -9.48 -2.12 -0.06
C ALA A 48 -10.79 -2.40 0.71
N LEU A 49 -11.28 -1.40 1.45
CA LEU A 49 -12.65 -1.30 1.93
C LEU A 49 -13.17 0.10 1.57
N PRO A 50 -14.30 0.23 0.86
CA PRO A 50 -14.82 1.54 0.47
C PRO A 50 -14.88 2.51 1.66
N PRO A 51 -14.62 3.82 1.46
CA PRO A 51 -14.57 4.78 2.57
C PRO A 51 -15.84 4.84 3.43
N SER A 52 -17.03 4.69 2.82
CA SER A 52 -18.31 4.59 3.53
C SER A 52 -18.39 3.39 4.47
N ASP A 53 -17.85 2.27 4.02
CA ASP A 53 -17.93 0.99 4.70
C ASP A 53 -16.90 0.96 5.83
N SER A 54 -15.71 1.51 5.59
CA SER A 54 -14.70 1.78 6.61
C SER A 54 -15.25 2.67 7.73
N LEU A 55 -15.97 3.75 7.39
CA LEU A 55 -16.60 4.63 8.38
C LEU A 55 -17.66 3.88 9.20
N THR A 56 -18.49 3.08 8.54
CA THR A 56 -19.54 2.28 9.19
C THR A 56 -18.92 1.27 10.16
N PHE A 57 -17.88 0.56 9.73
CA PHE A 57 -17.15 -0.40 10.54
C PHE A 57 -16.53 0.25 11.80
N ILE A 58 -15.82 1.37 11.64
CA ILE A 58 -15.21 2.09 12.77
C ILE A 58 -16.27 2.56 13.76
N ARG A 59 -17.42 3.07 13.29
CA ARG A 59 -18.53 3.48 14.16
C ARG A 59 -19.10 2.30 14.96
N GLY A 60 -19.33 1.16 14.32
CA GLY A 60 -19.83 -0.04 14.98
C GLY A 60 -18.91 -0.50 16.12
N ILE A 61 -17.59 -0.53 15.88
CA ILE A 61 -16.60 -0.85 16.92
C ILE A 61 -16.68 0.13 18.09
N LEU A 62 -16.77 1.44 17.82
CA LEU A 62 -16.84 2.45 18.87
C LEU A 62 -18.11 2.36 19.72
N GLU A 63 -19.22 1.93 19.13
CA GLU A 63 -20.48 1.69 19.83
C GLU A 63 -20.41 0.46 20.73
N GLU A 64 -19.81 -0.64 20.26
CA GLU A 64 -19.58 -1.85 21.04
C GLU A 64 -18.70 -1.61 22.27
N PHE A 65 -17.60 -0.85 22.12
CA PHE A 65 -16.71 -0.52 23.24
C PHE A 65 -17.33 0.39 24.31
N ARG A 66 -18.45 1.05 24.01
CA ARG A 66 -19.16 1.94 24.95
C ARG A 66 -20.27 1.25 25.74
N SER A 67 -20.63 0.02 25.37
CA SER A 67 -21.65 -0.79 26.05
C SER A 67 -21.07 -1.58 27.22
#